data_AF-A0AAN6S6A1-F1
#
_entry.id   AF-A0AAN6S6A1-F1
#
_cell.length_a   1.000
_cell.length_b   1.000
_cell.length_c   1.000
_cell.angle_alpha   90.00
_cell.angle_beta   90.00
_cell.angle_gamma   90.00
#
_symmetry.space_group_name_H-M   'P 1'
#
loop_
_entity.id
_entity.type
_entity.pdbx_description
1 polymer ?
#
loop_
_entity_poly.entity_id
_entity_poly.type
_entity_poly.pdbx_seq_one_letter_code
_entity_poly.pdbx_strand_id
1 'polypeptide(L)'
;MTAEEVIHTAPLSKLAWYIRQLTNGVTQENLDTALTAIAPIRDKTTLFLKTDSFPADFKFARPYAFRFPFDTVTAGLTVAYPVRTNGAPAGDDEGNEFSIGFEKELAKGLIEDPEWDRYFEFRGVDAEEKASSGGSIPVV
;
A
#
# COMPACT_ATOMS: atom_id res chain seq x y z
N MET A 1 -5.91 17.47 12.15
CA MET A 1 -5.46 16.23 12.81
C MET A 1 -3.94 16.23 12.77
N THR A 2 -3.27 16.14 13.92
CA THR A 2 -1.80 16.17 14.00
C THR A 2 -1.24 14.77 14.22
N ALA A 3 0.06 14.58 13.97
CA ALA A 3 0.73 13.29 14.23
C ALA A 3 0.69 12.90 15.72
N GLU A 4 0.95 13.85 16.62
CA GLU A 4 0.85 13.64 18.07
C GLU A 4 -0.55 13.19 18.49
N GLU A 5 -1.58 13.82 17.93
CA GLU A 5 -2.97 13.48 18.20
C GLU A 5 -3.27 12.04 17.78
N VAL A 6 -2.80 11.63 16.59
CA VAL A 6 -2.95 10.28 16.04
C VAL A 6 -2.27 9.23 16.92
N ILE A 7 -1.06 9.51 17.39
CA ILE A 7 -0.25 8.53 18.14
C ILE A 7 -0.80 8.32 19.56
N HIS A 8 -1.31 9.37 20.21
CA HIS A 8 -1.61 9.30 21.65
C HIS A 8 -3.08 9.39 22.04
N THR A 9 -3.93 10.05 21.25
CA THR A 9 -5.24 10.51 21.76
C THR A 9 -6.43 10.27 20.83
N ALA A 10 -6.22 10.15 19.52
CA ALA A 10 -7.30 10.02 18.56
C ALA A 10 -7.87 8.60 18.58
N PRO A 11 -9.18 8.40 18.78
CA PRO A 11 -9.78 7.10 18.57
C PRO A 11 -9.80 6.74 17.08
N LEU A 12 -9.73 5.44 16.76
CA LEU A 12 -9.78 4.94 15.37
C LEU A 12 -10.99 5.46 14.58
N SER A 13 -12.15 5.64 15.23
CA SER A 13 -13.36 6.19 14.59
C SER A 13 -13.18 7.63 14.11
N LYS A 14 -12.39 8.44 14.82
CA LYS A 14 -12.04 9.82 14.41
C LYS A 14 -11.12 9.80 13.19
N LEU A 15 -10.14 8.90 13.17
CA LEU A 15 -9.24 8.71 12.02
C LEU A 15 -10.04 8.27 10.78
N ALA A 16 -10.93 7.28 10.94
CA ALA A 16 -11.79 6.81 9.86
C ALA A 16 -12.71 7.91 9.32
N TRP A 17 -13.31 8.71 10.20
CA TRP A 17 -14.13 9.85 9.78
C TRP A 17 -13.30 10.90 9.04
N TYR A 18 -12.09 11.20 9.52
CA TYR A 18 -11.19 12.13 8.84
C TYR A 18 -10.83 11.66 7.42
N ILE A 19 -10.48 10.38 7.24
CA ILE A 19 -10.25 9.77 5.91
C ILE A 19 -11.51 9.89 5.05
N ARG A 20 -12.71 9.70 5.62
CA ARG A 20 -13.97 9.86 4.91
C ARG A 20 -14.21 11.31 4.45
N GLN A 21 -13.84 12.29 5.27
CA GLN A 21 -13.91 13.71 4.86
C GLN A 21 -12.94 14.01 3.73
N LEU A 22 -11.70 13.53 3.81
CA LEU A 22 -10.71 13.70 2.74
C LEU A 22 -11.20 13.11 1.42
N THR A 23 -11.71 11.88 1.45
CA THR A 23 -12.22 11.20 0.25
C THR A 23 -13.49 11.85 -0.30
N ASN A 24 -14.39 12.35 0.54
CA ASN A 24 -15.57 13.12 0.10
C ASN A 24 -15.20 14.50 -0.46
N GLY A 25 -14.06 15.07 -0.08
CA GLY A 25 -13.57 16.35 -0.58
C GLY A 25 -12.94 16.27 -1.99
N VAL A 26 -12.83 15.07 -2.57
CA VAL A 26 -12.32 14.89 -3.94
C VAL A 26 -13.40 15.32 -4.93
N THR A 27 -13.23 16.51 -5.50
CA THR A 27 -14.10 17.07 -6.55
C THR A 27 -13.45 16.98 -7.92
N GLN A 28 -14.27 17.06 -8.98
CA GLN A 28 -13.76 17.13 -10.36
C GLN A 28 -12.81 18.32 -10.55
N GLU A 29 -13.13 19.49 -9.98
CA GLU A 29 -12.30 20.69 -10.07
C GLU A 29 -10.91 20.50 -9.45
N ASN A 30 -10.85 19.87 -8.27
CA ASN A 30 -9.58 19.57 -7.60
C ASN A 30 -8.76 18.57 -8.43
N LEU A 31 -9.41 17.59 -9.04
CA LEU A 31 -8.77 16.64 -9.96
C LEU A 31 -8.21 17.33 -11.20
N ASP A 32 -9.00 18.17 -11.87
CA ASP A 32 -8.58 18.90 -13.07
C ASP A 32 -7.41 19.84 -12.77
N THR A 33 -7.40 20.47 -11.59
CA THR A 33 -6.30 21.28 -11.10
C THR A 33 -5.03 20.45 -10.93
N ALA A 34 -5.13 19.29 -10.28
CA ALA A 34 -4.01 18.36 -10.10
C ALA A 34 -3.47 17.86 -11.44
N LEU A 35 -4.35 17.47 -12.38
CA LEU A 35 -3.99 17.05 -13.73
C LEU A 35 -3.26 18.16 -14.50
N THR A 36 -3.73 19.39 -14.40
CA THR A 36 -3.08 20.57 -15.01
C THR A 36 -1.68 20.78 -14.43
N ALA A 37 -1.51 20.63 -13.11
CA ALA A 37 -0.21 20.78 -12.46
C ALA A 37 0.81 19.71 -12.89
N ILE A 38 0.38 18.47 -13.12
CA ILE A 38 1.27 17.37 -13.56
C ILE A 38 1.44 17.29 -15.09
N ALA A 39 0.61 17.98 -15.87
CA ALA A 39 0.65 17.94 -17.33
C ALA A 39 2.03 18.26 -17.95
N PRO A 40 2.85 19.18 -17.41
CA PRO A 40 4.18 19.48 -17.95
C PRO A 40 5.23 18.37 -17.71
N ILE A 41 4.96 17.41 -16.82
CA ILE A 41 5.89 16.31 -16.52
C ILE A 41 5.99 15.41 -17.75
N ARG A 42 7.14 15.47 -18.42
CA ARG A 42 7.42 14.72 -19.66
C ARG A 42 7.67 13.24 -19.39
N ASP A 43 8.40 12.93 -18.31
CA ASP A 43 8.68 11.56 -17.93
C ASP A 43 7.57 11.03 -17.03
N LYS A 44 6.69 10.23 -17.61
CA LYS A 44 5.60 9.55 -16.92
C LYS A 44 5.94 8.10 -16.56
N THR A 45 7.16 7.64 -16.86
CA THR A 45 7.57 6.26 -16.58
C THR A 45 7.71 5.98 -15.08
N THR A 46 7.88 7.04 -14.28
CA THR A 46 7.93 7.00 -12.82
C THR A 46 6.54 7.05 -12.16
N LEU A 47 5.46 7.27 -12.94
CA LEU A 47 4.12 7.15 -12.40
C LEU A 47 3.82 5.68 -12.15
N PHE A 48 3.49 5.33 -10.91
CA PHE A 48 3.08 3.98 -10.49
C PHE A 48 1.67 3.64 -10.98
N LEU A 49 1.44 3.70 -12.29
CA LEU A 49 0.14 3.58 -12.97
C LEU A 49 -0.57 2.25 -12.72
N LYS A 50 0.16 1.23 -12.25
CA LYS A 50 -0.37 -0.12 -12.06
C LYS A 50 -0.84 -0.41 -10.63
N THR A 51 -0.62 0.49 -9.67
CA THR A 51 -0.99 0.23 -8.26
C THR A 51 -2.50 0.07 -8.07
N ASP A 52 -3.29 0.74 -8.92
CA ASP A 52 -4.75 0.62 -8.94
C ASP A 52 -5.28 -0.49 -9.87
N SER A 53 -4.42 -1.43 -10.28
CA SER A 53 -4.85 -2.56 -11.12
C SER A 53 -5.65 -3.57 -10.29
N PHE A 54 -6.76 -4.05 -10.86
CA PHE A 54 -7.58 -5.10 -10.26
C PHE A 54 -7.43 -6.43 -11.00
N PRO A 55 -7.61 -7.57 -10.31
CA PRO A 55 -7.62 -8.88 -10.93
C PRO A 55 -8.69 -8.99 -12.02
N ALA A 56 -8.36 -9.66 -13.13
CA ALA A 56 -9.29 -9.97 -14.21
C ALA A 56 -9.38 -11.50 -14.43
N ASP A 57 -10.57 -11.99 -14.80
CA ASP A 57 -10.87 -13.41 -15.01
C ASP A 57 -10.26 -13.95 -16.32
N PHE A 58 -10.13 -13.11 -17.36
CA PHE A 58 -9.65 -13.51 -18.70
C PHE A 58 -10.30 -14.78 -19.29
N LYS A 59 -11.42 -15.25 -18.70
CA LYS A 59 -12.08 -16.55 -18.99
C LYS A 59 -11.25 -17.79 -18.64
N PHE A 60 -10.22 -17.66 -17.80
CA PHE A 60 -9.43 -18.77 -17.27
C PHE A 60 -9.84 -19.21 -15.86
N ALA A 61 -10.90 -18.61 -15.30
CA ALA A 61 -11.34 -18.66 -13.91
C ALA A 61 -10.74 -17.54 -13.04
N ARG A 62 -11.29 -17.40 -11.83
CA ARG A 62 -10.89 -16.36 -10.90
C ARG A 62 -9.45 -16.60 -10.40
N PRO A 63 -8.63 -15.55 -10.30
CA PRO A 63 -7.28 -15.68 -9.77
C PRO A 63 -7.33 -16.16 -8.32
N TYR A 64 -6.37 -17.01 -7.97
CA TYR A 64 -6.20 -17.53 -6.61
C TYR A 64 -5.71 -16.44 -5.65
N ALA A 65 -4.76 -15.64 -6.11
CA ALA A 65 -4.27 -14.46 -5.41
C ALA A 65 -3.88 -13.38 -6.43
N PHE A 66 -3.95 -12.11 -6.01
CA PHE A 66 -3.41 -10.98 -6.76
C PHE A 66 -2.27 -10.39 -5.96
N ARG A 67 -1.08 -10.29 -6.57
CA ARG A 67 0.12 -9.73 -5.96
C ARG A 67 0.72 -8.69 -6.87
N PHE A 68 1.35 -7.69 -6.25
CA PHE A 68 2.05 -6.61 -6.93
C PHE A 68 3.53 -6.73 -6.57
N PRO A 69 4.35 -7.41 -7.38
CA PRO A 69 5.76 -7.60 -7.09
C PRO A 69 6.48 -6.25 -7.13
N PHE A 70 7.28 -5.99 -6.10
CA PHE A 70 8.13 -4.82 -6.00
C PHE A 70 9.59 -5.21 -6.24
N ASP A 71 10.31 -4.40 -7.01
CA ASP A 71 11.77 -4.50 -7.17
C ASP A 71 12.52 -3.53 -6.24
N THR A 72 11.80 -2.60 -5.60
CA THR A 72 12.31 -1.63 -4.64
C THR A 72 11.28 -1.32 -3.55
N VAL A 73 11.74 -0.88 -2.37
CA VAL A 73 10.87 -0.45 -1.28
C VAL A 73 10.65 1.06 -1.39
N THR A 74 9.41 1.49 -1.62
CA THR A 74 9.03 2.91 -1.67
C THR A 74 8.48 3.34 -0.32
N ALA A 75 9.16 4.29 0.35
CA ALA A 75 8.70 4.84 1.62
C ALA A 75 7.29 5.45 1.50
N GLY A 76 6.40 5.12 2.43
CA GLY A 76 5.02 5.60 2.45
C GLY A 76 4.07 4.92 1.46
N LEU A 77 4.54 3.95 0.66
CA LEU A 77 3.65 3.15 -0.17
C LEU A 77 3.01 2.03 0.66
N THR A 78 1.68 1.94 0.58
CA THR A 78 0.90 0.82 1.12
C THR A 78 0.00 0.29 0.02
N VAL A 79 -0.01 -1.03 -0.17
CA VAL A 79 -0.90 -1.71 -1.12
C VAL A 79 -1.92 -2.53 -0.34
N ALA A 80 -3.20 -2.30 -0.62
CA ALA A 80 -4.28 -3.17 -0.17
C ALA A 80 -4.61 -4.15 -1.31
N TYR A 81 -4.32 -5.44 -1.11
CA TYR A 81 -4.70 -6.48 -2.04
C TYR A 81 -6.18 -6.85 -1.87
N PRO A 82 -6.88 -7.17 -2.98
CA PRO A 82 -8.26 -7.64 -2.89
C PRO A 82 -8.32 -8.97 -2.12
N VAL A 83 -9.42 -9.16 -1.39
CA VAL A 83 -9.71 -10.41 -0.66
C VAL A 83 -9.53 -11.62 -1.57
N ARG A 84 -8.83 -12.65 -1.05
CA ARG A 84 -8.71 -13.93 -1.73
C ARG A 84 -10.06 -14.62 -1.73
N THR A 85 -10.61 -14.88 -2.90
CA THR A 85 -11.94 -15.52 -3.04
C THR A 85 -11.84 -16.99 -3.48
N ASN A 86 -10.62 -17.50 -3.67
CA ASN A 86 -10.37 -18.87 -4.10
C ASN A 86 -9.24 -19.46 -3.24
N GLY A 87 -9.57 -20.42 -2.38
CA GLY A 87 -8.60 -21.06 -1.47
C GLY A 87 -7.99 -20.11 -0.44
N ALA A 88 -8.78 -19.19 0.10
CA ALA A 88 -8.36 -18.29 1.16
C ALA A 88 -7.82 -19.06 2.38
N PRO A 89 -6.63 -18.73 2.91
CA PRO A 89 -6.06 -19.40 4.08
C PRO A 89 -6.96 -19.37 5.32
N ALA A 90 -7.64 -18.25 5.57
CA ALA A 90 -8.63 -18.10 6.64
C ALA A 90 -10.08 -18.36 6.21
N GLY A 91 -10.31 -18.95 5.02
CA GLY A 91 -11.66 -19.24 4.53
C GLY A 91 -12.50 -17.98 4.38
N ASP A 92 -13.72 -18.00 4.93
CA ASP A 92 -14.67 -16.87 4.86
C ASP A 92 -14.29 -15.67 5.73
N ASP A 93 -13.41 -15.88 6.73
CA ASP A 93 -12.90 -14.82 7.61
C ASP A 93 -11.68 -14.09 7.00
N GLU A 94 -11.25 -14.48 5.80
CA GLU A 94 -10.13 -13.86 5.11
C GLU A 94 -10.45 -12.42 4.71
N GLY A 95 -9.68 -11.49 5.28
CA GLY A 95 -9.75 -10.07 4.96
C GLY A 95 -8.91 -9.67 3.74
N ASN A 96 -8.70 -8.37 3.61
CA ASN A 96 -7.71 -7.85 2.68
C ASN A 96 -6.30 -8.13 3.21
N GLU A 97 -5.35 -8.42 2.31
CA GLU A 97 -3.93 -8.47 2.65
C GLU A 97 -3.32 -7.10 2.38
N PHE A 98 -2.40 -6.65 3.24
CA PHE A 98 -1.70 -5.38 3.07
C PHE A 98 -0.20 -5.62 2.88
N SER A 99 0.41 -4.87 1.95
CA SER A 99 1.87 -4.74 1.84
C SER A 99 2.24 -3.32 2.25
N ILE A 100 3.09 -3.19 3.27
CA ILE A 100 3.45 -1.91 3.88
C ILE A 100 4.98 -1.81 3.84
N GLY A 101 5.51 -0.74 3.24
CA GLY A 101 6.94 -0.41 3.38
C GLY A 101 7.24 -0.03 4.83
N PHE A 102 8.20 -0.70 5.47
CA PHE A 102 8.47 -0.53 6.89
C PHE A 102 9.98 -0.68 7.18
N GLU A 103 10.46 0.05 8.20
CA GLU A 103 11.86 0.02 8.62
C GLU A 103 12.21 -1.33 9.26
N LYS A 104 13.30 -1.94 8.81
CA LYS A 104 13.74 -3.29 9.24
C LYS A 104 13.96 -3.36 10.75
N GLU A 105 14.51 -2.30 11.33
CA GLU A 105 14.83 -2.19 12.75
C GLU A 105 13.57 -2.15 13.63
N LEU A 106 12.44 -1.71 13.07
CA LEU A 106 11.17 -1.57 13.77
C LEU A 106 10.22 -2.74 13.50
N ALA A 107 10.41 -3.47 12.38
CA ALA A 107 9.49 -4.51 11.91
C ALA A 107 9.19 -5.58 12.97
N LYS A 108 10.21 -6.02 13.72
CA LYS A 108 10.02 -7.01 14.79
C LYS A 108 9.04 -6.52 15.87
N GLY A 109 9.15 -5.25 16.26
CA GLY A 109 8.28 -4.66 17.27
C GLY A 109 6.82 -4.63 16.83
N LEU A 110 6.56 -4.33 15.56
CA LEU A 110 5.20 -4.35 14.99
C LEU A 110 4.64 -5.77 14.89
N ILE A 111 5.44 -6.73 14.41
CA ILE A 111 5.01 -8.13 14.24
C ILE A 111 4.69 -8.78 15.59
N GLU A 112 5.41 -8.43 16.65
CA GLU A 112 5.22 -8.96 17.99
C GLU A 112 4.26 -8.11 18.84
N ASP A 113 3.68 -7.03 18.28
CA ASP A 113 2.76 -6.16 19.02
C ASP A 113 1.40 -6.87 19.24
N PRO A 114 0.94 -7.01 20.50
CA PRO A 114 -0.28 -7.75 20.81
C PRO A 114 -1.57 -7.03 20.38
N GLU A 115 -1.55 -5.70 20.24
CA GLU A 115 -2.67 -4.95 19.69
C GLU A 115 -2.74 -5.15 18.17
N TRP A 116 -1.60 -5.19 17.49
CA TRP A 116 -1.51 -5.47 16.05
C TRP A 116 -1.93 -6.90 15.71
N ASP A 117 -1.37 -7.91 16.39
CA ASP A 117 -1.62 -9.34 16.17
C ASP A 117 -3.08 -9.74 16.43
N ARG A 118 -3.83 -8.92 17.18
CA ARG A 118 -5.28 -9.10 17.36
C ARG A 118 -6.06 -8.97 16.05
N TYR A 119 -5.58 -8.19 15.10
CA TYR A 119 -6.30 -7.86 13.86
C TYR A 119 -5.58 -8.32 12.60
N PHE A 120 -4.25 -8.48 12.64
CA PHE A 120 -3.44 -8.74 11.46
C PHE A 120 -2.53 -9.96 11.67
N GLU A 121 -2.47 -10.82 10.66
CA GLU A 121 -1.52 -11.93 10.59
C GLU A 121 -0.34 -11.55 9.70
N PHE A 122 0.89 -11.72 10.19
CA PHE A 122 2.09 -11.51 9.38
C PHE A 122 2.27 -12.65 8.36
N ARG A 123 2.37 -12.31 7.06
CA ARG A 123 2.44 -13.31 5.97
C ARG A 123 3.75 -13.31 5.18
N GLY A 124 4.75 -12.53 5.58
CA GLY A 124 6.08 -12.52 4.96
C GLY A 124 6.51 -11.16 4.42
N VAL A 125 7.56 -11.18 3.60
CA VAL A 125 8.24 -9.99 3.06
C VAL A 125 8.21 -10.05 1.54
N ASP A 126 7.64 -9.02 0.90
CA ASP A 126 7.53 -8.94 -0.57
C ASP A 126 8.84 -8.48 -1.23
N ALA A 127 9.56 -7.55 -0.59
CA ALA A 127 10.82 -7.01 -1.09
C ALA A 127 11.69 -6.48 0.06
N GLU A 128 12.99 -6.42 -0.18
CA GLU A 128 13.94 -5.72 0.68
C GLU A 128 14.76 -4.74 -0.14
N GLU A 129 15.04 -3.56 0.42
CA GLU A 129 15.98 -2.64 -0.23
C GLU A 129 17.36 -3.31 -0.33
N LYS A 130 17.90 -3.37 -1.56
CA LYS A 130 19.25 -3.84 -1.78
C LYS A 130 20.21 -2.80 -1.23
N ALA A 131 21.09 -3.20 -0.30
CA ALA A 131 22.24 -2.38 0.05
C ALA A 131 22.97 -2.00 -1.24
N SER A 132 23.26 -0.70 -1.41
CA SER A 132 23.98 -0.23 -2.58
C SER A 132 25.33 -0.94 -2.64
N SER A 133 25.46 -1.92 -3.53
CA SER A 133 26.79 -2.36 -3.95
C SER A 133 27.39 -1.14 -4.62
N GLY A 134 28.41 -0.53 -4.00
CA GLY A 134 29.07 0.71 -4.43
C GLY A 134 29.80 0.64 -5.77
N GLY A 135 29.17 0.06 -6.79
CA GLY A 135 29.63 0.05 -8.17
C GLY A 135 29.10 1.28 -8.87
N SER A 136 30.03 2.13 -9.32
CA SER A 136 29.77 3.22 -10.25
C SER A 136 28.91 2.75 -11.43
N ILE A 137 27.78 3.42 -11.65
CA ILE A 137 26.97 3.23 -12.86
C ILE A 137 27.82 3.69 -14.06
N PRO A 138 28.06 2.85 -15.09
CA PRO A 138 28.74 3.30 -16.28
C PRO A 138 27.82 4.27 -17.02
N VAL A 139 28.33 5.48 -17.26
CA VAL A 139 27.72 6.43 -18.19
C VAL A 139 27.80 5.82 -19.58
N VAL A 140 26.64 5.59 -20.21
CA VAL A 140 26.52 5.36 -21.66
C VAL A 140 25.80 6.55 -22.27
#